data_AF-A0A9J8C584-F1
#
_entry.id   AF-A0A9J8C584-F1
#
_cell.length_a   1.000
_cell.length_b   1.000
_cell.length_c   1.000
_cell.angle_alpha   90.00
_cell.angle_beta   90.00
_cell.angle_gamma   90.00
#
_symmetry.space_group_name_H-M   'P 1'
#
loop_
_entity.id
_entity.type
_entity.pdbx_description
1 polymer ?
#
loop_
_entity_poly.entity_id
_entity_poly.type
_entity_poly.pdbx_seq_one_letter_code
_entity_poly.pdbx_strand_id
1 'polypeptide(L)'
;MNLLVFFLVEGDGLRVKQSCTLTSDTVCVPLLGYYCIDLLCNCKRAMKHSSCSPGQYINQTGTEFRDTVCDYCPAGSYSDGTFCKLHTNCESLDKTTISEGTDTTDAECSDRPPSYLLTLILCVCGVCSLLFIIIIVIIVKKKNKQNSGLNRPVTKGLTKDP
;
A
#
# COMPACT_ATOMS: atom_id res chain seq x y z
N MET A 1 -28.10 47.48 9.16
CA MET A 1 -28.03 46.39 8.16
C MET A 1 -28.65 45.16 8.81
N ASN A 2 -29.77 44.66 8.27
CA ASN A 2 -30.65 43.72 8.96
C ASN A 2 -30.06 42.30 8.95
N LEU A 3 -30.15 41.57 10.07
CA LEU A 3 -29.64 40.21 10.20
C LEU A 3 -30.21 39.26 9.12
N LEU A 4 -31.47 39.51 8.71
CA LEU A 4 -32.15 38.80 7.62
C LEU A 4 -31.40 38.88 6.28
N VAL A 5 -30.77 40.03 5.98
CA VAL A 5 -30.03 40.23 4.71
C VAL A 5 -28.75 39.41 4.71
N PHE A 6 -28.07 39.28 5.85
CA PHE A 6 -26.89 38.42 5.98
C PHE A 6 -27.21 36.96 5.70
N PHE A 7 -28.31 36.43 6.26
CA PHE A 7 -28.69 35.03 6.07
C PHE A 7 -29.10 34.70 4.62
N LEU A 8 -29.74 35.64 3.91
CA LEU A 8 -30.07 35.45 2.50
C LEU A 8 -28.81 35.40 1.61
N VAL A 9 -27.85 36.30 1.88
CA VAL A 9 -26.58 36.36 1.12
C VAL A 9 -25.76 35.08 1.26
N GLU A 10 -25.67 34.51 2.46
CA GLU A 10 -24.99 33.22 2.66
C GLU A 10 -25.73 32.04 2.01
N GLY A 11 -27.08 32.05 2.00
CA GLY A 11 -27.89 31.04 1.33
C GLY A 11 -27.65 30.96 -0.18
N ASP A 12 -27.30 32.08 -0.81
CA ASP A 12 -26.92 32.15 -2.22
C ASP A 12 -25.43 31.88 -2.49
N GLY A 13 -24.66 31.49 -1.47
CA GLY A 13 -23.22 31.20 -1.57
C GLY A 13 -22.34 32.45 -1.60
N LEU A 14 -22.84 33.60 -1.17
CA LEU A 14 -22.18 34.90 -1.28
C LEU A 14 -21.78 35.45 0.09
N ARG A 15 -20.94 36.50 0.07
CA ARG A 15 -20.60 37.37 1.20
C ARG A 15 -20.61 38.82 0.76
N VAL A 16 -20.92 39.70 1.70
CA VAL A 16 -20.88 41.15 1.47
C VAL A 16 -19.43 41.62 1.42
N LYS A 17 -19.01 42.18 0.29
CA LYS A 17 -17.71 42.87 0.14
C LYS A 17 -17.82 44.33 0.54
N GLN A 18 -18.92 44.98 0.15
CA GLN A 18 -19.20 46.38 0.48
C GLN A 18 -20.67 46.55 0.83
N SER A 19 -20.95 47.18 1.96
CA SER A 19 -22.31 47.51 2.40
C SER A 19 -22.91 48.64 1.56
N CYS A 20 -24.25 48.66 1.47
CA CYS A 20 -24.96 49.76 0.82
C CYS A 20 -24.68 51.12 1.47
N THR A 21 -24.78 52.17 0.66
CA THR A 21 -24.76 53.57 1.08
C THR A 21 -26.03 54.28 0.59
N LEU A 22 -26.18 55.58 0.84
CA LEU A 22 -27.33 56.37 0.36
C LEU A 22 -27.46 56.41 -1.17
N THR A 23 -26.37 56.15 -1.90
CA THR A 23 -26.31 56.28 -3.36
C THR A 23 -25.82 55.03 -4.07
N SER A 24 -25.48 53.97 -3.32
CA SER A 24 -24.90 52.75 -3.88
C SER A 24 -25.46 51.50 -3.22
N ASP A 25 -25.73 50.49 -4.04
CA ASP A 25 -26.18 49.18 -3.57
C ASP A 25 -25.05 48.39 -2.90
N THR A 26 -25.43 47.30 -2.22
CA THR A 26 -24.50 46.32 -1.65
C THR A 26 -23.74 45.59 -2.76
N VAL A 27 -22.43 45.42 -2.60
CA VAL A 27 -21.61 44.59 -3.49
C VAL A 27 -21.35 43.25 -2.82
N CYS A 28 -21.80 42.18 -3.48
CA CYS A 28 -21.61 40.80 -3.05
C CYS A 28 -20.52 40.11 -3.89
N VAL A 29 -19.77 39.22 -3.25
CA VAL A 29 -18.81 38.32 -3.88
C VAL A 29 -19.04 36.90 -3.39
N PRO A 30 -18.55 35.86 -4.09
CA PRO A 30 -18.64 34.49 -3.61
C PRO A 30 -18.00 34.29 -2.23
N LEU A 31 -18.55 33.33 -1.47
CA LEU A 31 -17.89 32.77 -0.30
C LEU A 31 -16.57 32.09 -0.68
N LEU A 32 -15.68 31.91 0.29
CA LEU A 32 -14.44 31.17 0.07
C LEU A 32 -14.75 29.73 -0.33
N GLY A 33 -14.12 29.26 -1.41
CA GLY A 33 -14.41 27.95 -1.99
C GLY A 33 -15.67 27.92 -2.84
N TYR A 34 -16.17 29.08 -3.31
CA TYR A 34 -17.29 29.20 -4.24
C TYR A 34 -16.88 30.02 -5.47
N TYR A 35 -17.56 29.79 -6.59
CA TYR A 35 -17.44 30.58 -7.81
C TYR A 35 -18.80 31.11 -8.25
N CYS A 36 -18.79 32.26 -8.92
CA CYS A 36 -19.99 32.87 -9.42
C CYS A 36 -20.56 32.12 -10.63
N ILE A 37 -21.87 31.88 -10.64
CA ILE A 37 -22.57 31.26 -11.78
C ILE A 37 -23.53 32.23 -12.49
N ASP A 38 -23.80 33.40 -11.91
CA ASP A 38 -24.65 34.44 -12.49
C ASP A 38 -23.88 35.78 -12.57
N LEU A 39 -23.25 36.04 -13.71
CA LEU A 39 -22.35 37.18 -13.97
C LEU A 39 -23.05 38.32 -14.73
N LEU A 40 -24.14 38.87 -14.17
CA LEU A 40 -24.79 40.06 -14.74
C LEU A 40 -23.98 41.35 -14.48
N CYS A 41 -24.19 41.96 -13.31
CA CYS A 41 -23.53 43.21 -12.89
C CYS A 41 -22.81 43.05 -11.54
N ASN A 42 -23.27 42.10 -10.74
CA ASN A 42 -22.74 41.62 -9.47
C ASN A 42 -23.00 40.11 -9.40
N CYS A 43 -22.23 39.39 -8.59
CA CYS A 43 -22.50 37.97 -8.40
C CYS A 43 -23.80 37.79 -7.61
N LYS A 44 -24.85 37.26 -8.25
CA LYS A 44 -26.16 37.04 -7.62
C LYS A 44 -26.31 35.68 -6.97
N ARG A 45 -25.56 34.69 -7.48
CA ARG A 45 -25.52 33.34 -6.95
C ARG A 45 -24.17 32.73 -7.21
N ALA A 46 -23.66 32.01 -6.21
CA ALA A 46 -22.43 31.27 -6.31
C ALA A 46 -22.68 29.79 -6.01
N MET A 47 -21.80 28.95 -6.57
CA MET A 47 -21.79 27.52 -6.34
C MET A 47 -20.45 27.14 -5.71
N LYS A 48 -20.46 26.15 -4.81
CA LYS A 48 -19.24 25.62 -4.21
C LYS A 48 -18.33 25.06 -5.31
N HIS A 49 -17.03 25.28 -5.18
CA HIS A 49 -16.05 24.67 -6.07
C HIS A 49 -16.16 23.15 -6.04
N SER A 50 -16.00 22.53 -7.19
CA SER A 50 -15.91 21.09 -7.35
C SER A 50 -14.69 20.54 -6.62
N SER A 51 -14.87 19.39 -5.97
CA SER A 51 -13.79 18.57 -5.43
C SER A 51 -13.37 17.55 -6.48
N CYS A 52 -12.06 17.38 -6.68
CA CYS A 52 -11.56 16.33 -7.55
C CYS A 52 -11.68 14.97 -6.87
N SER A 53 -11.91 13.94 -7.68
CA SER A 53 -12.01 12.57 -7.18
C SER A 53 -10.62 11.98 -6.91
N PRO A 54 -10.50 10.91 -6.11
CA PRO A 54 -9.28 10.10 -6.10
C PRO A 54 -8.88 9.71 -7.53
N GLY A 55 -7.57 9.67 -7.82
CA GLY A 55 -7.06 9.50 -9.19
C GLY A 55 -6.97 10.78 -10.01
N GLN A 56 -7.55 11.87 -9.51
CA GLN A 56 -7.45 13.20 -10.12
C GLN A 56 -6.66 14.17 -9.24
N TYR A 57 -6.13 15.20 -9.87
CA TYR A 57 -5.50 16.33 -9.21
C TYR A 57 -6.15 17.65 -9.62
N ILE A 58 -5.92 18.69 -8.82
CA ILE A 58 -6.34 20.05 -9.13
C ILE A 58 -5.37 20.60 -10.19
N ASN A 59 -5.81 20.62 -11.45
CA ASN A 59 -5.06 21.22 -12.54
C ASN A 59 -5.18 22.76 -12.50
N GLN A 60 -6.39 23.27 -12.24
CA GLN A 60 -6.60 24.70 -12.02
C GLN A 60 -7.41 24.91 -10.75
N THR A 61 -6.85 25.70 -9.84
CA THR A 61 -7.56 26.10 -8.62
C THR A 61 -8.75 26.99 -8.99
N GLY A 62 -9.91 26.71 -8.39
CA GLY A 62 -11.09 27.54 -8.53
C GLY A 62 -10.84 28.99 -8.12
N THR A 63 -11.52 29.91 -8.78
CA THR A 63 -11.49 31.35 -8.51
C THR A 63 -12.89 31.86 -8.17
N GLU A 64 -13.03 33.14 -7.84
CA GLU A 64 -14.36 33.75 -7.66
C GLU A 64 -15.24 33.67 -8.92
N PHE A 65 -14.69 33.37 -10.10
CA PHE A 65 -15.42 33.36 -11.38
C PHE A 65 -15.37 32.02 -12.12
N ARG A 66 -14.57 31.07 -11.67
CA ARG A 66 -14.36 29.80 -12.34
C ARG A 66 -14.29 28.68 -11.33
N ASP A 67 -14.85 27.54 -11.69
CA ASP A 67 -14.74 26.33 -10.90
C ASP A 67 -13.32 25.77 -10.90
N THR A 68 -13.03 24.88 -9.95
CA THR A 68 -11.86 24.01 -9.95
C THR A 68 -11.89 23.11 -11.18
N VAL A 69 -10.77 23.00 -11.87
CA VAL A 69 -10.59 22.06 -12.99
C VAL A 69 -9.74 20.90 -12.51
N CYS A 70 -10.30 19.70 -12.64
CA CYS A 70 -9.66 18.44 -12.29
C CYS A 70 -9.10 17.76 -13.53
N ASP A 71 -7.98 17.07 -13.37
CA ASP A 71 -7.38 16.26 -14.43
C ASP A 71 -6.83 14.96 -13.84
N TYR A 72 -6.61 13.95 -14.68
CA TYR A 72 -6.17 12.63 -14.25
C TYR A 72 -4.66 12.59 -13.99
N CYS A 73 -4.27 11.85 -12.96
CA CYS A 73 -2.86 11.63 -12.68
C CYS A 73 -2.18 10.79 -13.79
N PRO A 74 -0.92 11.08 -14.14
CA PRO A 74 -0.17 10.27 -15.08
C PRO A 74 0.09 8.87 -14.51
N ALA A 75 0.36 7.91 -15.40
CA ALA A 75 0.72 6.55 -15.02
C ALA A 75 1.94 6.55 -14.07
N GLY A 76 1.89 5.68 -13.05
CA GLY A 76 2.92 5.62 -12.00
C GLY A 76 2.72 6.63 -10.87
N SER A 77 1.55 7.26 -10.77
CA SER A 77 1.22 8.18 -9.68
C SER A 77 -0.22 7.99 -9.19
N TYR A 78 -0.48 8.47 -7.97
CA TYR A 78 -1.77 8.38 -7.31
C TYR A 78 -2.17 9.70 -6.64
N SER A 79 -3.46 9.91 -6.39
CA SER A 79 -3.96 11.13 -5.72
C SER A 79 -5.21 10.86 -4.90
N ASP A 80 -5.34 11.61 -3.81
CA ASP A 80 -6.53 11.70 -2.95
C ASP A 80 -7.55 12.75 -3.42
N GLY A 81 -7.32 13.38 -4.58
CA GLY A 81 -8.13 14.47 -5.12
C GLY A 81 -7.47 15.85 -5.01
N THR A 82 -6.22 15.94 -4.56
CA THR A 82 -5.50 17.23 -4.42
C THR A 82 -4.34 17.35 -5.40
N PHE A 83 -3.32 16.51 -5.25
CA PHE A 83 -2.10 16.51 -6.07
C PHE A 83 -1.61 15.09 -6.29
N CYS A 84 -1.02 14.83 -7.47
CA CYS A 84 -0.45 13.53 -7.78
C CYS A 84 0.85 13.30 -7.01
N LYS A 85 0.99 12.10 -6.46
CA LYS A 85 2.18 11.58 -5.79
C LYS A 85 2.70 10.41 -6.59
N LEU A 86 4.01 10.37 -6.84
CA LEU A 86 4.62 9.23 -7.53
C LEU A 86 4.48 7.97 -6.66
N HIS A 87 4.28 6.81 -7.30
CA HIS A 87 4.28 5.54 -6.60
C HIS A 87 5.62 5.26 -5.92
N THR A 88 5.55 4.63 -4.76
CA THR A 88 6.72 4.13 -4.04
C THR A 88 7.39 3.03 -4.85
N ASN A 89 8.66 3.23 -5.21
CA ASN A 89 9.48 2.20 -5.82
C ASN A 89 10.04 1.27 -4.72
N CYS A 90 9.39 0.14 -4.48
CA CYS A 90 9.81 -0.81 -3.45
C CYS A 90 11.22 -1.38 -3.68
N GLU A 91 11.64 -1.55 -4.94
CA GLU A 91 12.98 -2.07 -5.26
C GLU A 91 14.07 -1.10 -4.81
N SER A 92 13.83 0.21 -4.98
CA SER A 92 14.75 1.25 -4.50
C SER A 92 14.94 1.25 -2.97
N LEU A 93 14.02 0.61 -2.24
CA LEU A 93 14.03 0.45 -0.79
C LEU A 93 14.52 -0.94 -0.32
N ASP A 94 15.07 -1.77 -1.23
CA ASP A 94 15.42 -3.18 -0.96
C ASP A 94 14.25 -4.02 -0.42
N LYS A 95 13.03 -3.66 -0.82
CA LYS A 95 11.79 -4.33 -0.47
C LYS A 95 11.24 -5.10 -1.66
N THR A 96 10.18 -5.86 -1.43
CA THR A 96 9.40 -6.54 -2.47
C THR A 96 8.03 -5.90 -2.57
N THR A 97 7.56 -5.61 -3.79
CA THR A 97 6.21 -5.13 -4.04
C THR A 97 5.20 -6.24 -3.75
N ILE A 98 4.26 -5.97 -2.84
CA ILE A 98 3.15 -6.87 -2.49
C ILE A 98 1.93 -6.55 -3.36
N SER A 99 1.66 -5.27 -3.55
CA SER A 99 0.58 -4.76 -4.40
C SER A 99 1.11 -3.60 -5.23
N GLU A 100 0.81 -3.64 -6.52
CA GLU A 100 1.06 -2.51 -7.42
C GLU A 100 0.20 -1.31 -7.02
N GLY A 101 0.72 -0.11 -7.24
CA GLY A 101 -0.03 1.12 -7.05
C GLY A 101 -1.10 1.31 -8.12
N THR A 102 -2.17 2.04 -7.78
CA THR A 102 -3.22 2.46 -8.71
C THR A 102 -3.23 3.98 -8.85
N ASP A 103 -4.11 4.56 -9.65
CA ASP A 103 -4.33 6.02 -9.66
C ASP A 103 -4.88 6.56 -8.32
N THR A 104 -5.43 5.70 -7.46
CA THR A 104 -6.00 6.10 -6.16
C THR A 104 -5.15 5.69 -4.96
N THR A 105 -4.25 4.72 -5.11
CA THR A 105 -3.46 4.14 -4.01
C THR A 105 -2.00 3.98 -4.37
N ASP A 106 -1.13 4.07 -3.36
CA ASP A 106 0.29 3.80 -3.52
C ASP A 106 0.58 2.29 -3.66
N ALA A 107 1.79 1.95 -4.11
CA ALA A 107 2.31 0.59 -4.06
C ALA A 107 2.62 0.17 -2.61
N GLU A 108 2.33 -1.09 -2.29
CA GLU A 108 2.60 -1.66 -0.96
C GLU A 108 3.89 -2.49 -0.98
N CYS A 109 4.79 -2.23 -0.02
CA CYS A 109 6.11 -2.88 0.06
C CYS A 109 6.24 -3.77 1.30
N SER A 110 6.88 -4.94 1.15
CA SER A 110 7.30 -5.82 2.26
C SER A 110 8.80 -5.92 2.38
N ASP A 111 9.29 -6.17 3.59
CA ASP A 111 10.68 -6.58 3.79
C ASP A 111 10.97 -7.91 3.09
N ARG A 112 12.15 -8.01 2.50
CA ARG A 112 12.63 -9.27 1.94
C ARG A 112 12.90 -10.25 3.08
N PRO A 113 12.60 -11.55 2.91
CA PRO A 113 13.02 -12.54 3.87
C PRO A 113 14.55 -12.55 3.94
N PRO A 114 15.15 -12.65 5.14
CA PRO A 114 16.58 -12.65 5.27
C PRO A 114 17.21 -13.81 4.51
N SER A 115 18.21 -13.52 3.68
CA SER A 115 18.93 -14.50 2.86
C SER A 115 19.58 -15.63 3.69
N TYR A 116 19.92 -15.36 4.95
CA TYR A 116 20.48 -16.36 5.87
C TYR A 116 19.51 -17.47 6.25
N LEU A 117 18.19 -17.28 6.08
CA LEU A 117 17.22 -18.34 6.39
C LEU A 117 17.39 -19.54 5.45
N LEU A 118 17.63 -19.28 4.16
CA LEU A 118 17.90 -20.34 3.19
C LEU A 118 19.21 -21.05 3.52
N THR A 119 20.27 -20.28 3.84
CA THR A 119 21.57 -20.84 4.25
C THR A 119 21.44 -21.70 5.50
N LEU A 120 20.71 -21.22 6.51
CA LEU A 120 20.49 -21.94 7.78
C LEU A 120 19.74 -23.26 7.54
N ILE A 121 18.68 -23.25 6.72
CA ILE A 121 17.92 -24.45 6.38
C ILE A 121 18.82 -25.48 5.70
N LEU A 122 19.60 -25.08 4.70
CA LEU A 122 20.52 -25.99 3.98
C LEU A 122 21.59 -26.57 4.91
N CYS A 123 22.16 -25.76 5.81
CA CYS A 123 23.12 -26.23 6.81
C CYS A 123 22.50 -27.24 7.78
N VAL A 124 21.33 -26.94 8.34
CA VAL A 124 20.62 -27.83 9.28
C VAL A 124 20.25 -29.15 8.60
N CYS A 125 19.69 -29.09 7.38
CA CYS A 125 19.39 -30.28 6.60
C CYS A 125 20.64 -31.12 6.33
N GLY A 126 21.76 -30.50 5.95
CA GLY A 126 23.02 -31.19 5.73
C GLY A 126 23.54 -31.91 6.96
N VAL A 127 23.54 -31.26 8.13
CA VAL A 127 23.95 -31.86 9.40
C VAL A 127 23.02 -33.02 9.78
N CYS A 128 21.70 -32.85 9.67
CA CYS A 128 20.73 -33.91 9.94
C CYS A 128 20.92 -35.13 9.03
N SER A 129 21.17 -34.93 7.74
CA SER A 129 21.44 -36.01 6.80
C SER A 129 22.73 -36.77 7.15
N LEU A 130 23.80 -36.06 7.53
CA LEU A 130 25.05 -36.71 7.97
C LEU A 130 24.85 -37.54 9.24
N LEU A 131 24.12 -37.02 10.22
CA LEU A 131 23.79 -37.76 11.45
C LEU A 131 22.96 -39.01 11.14
N PHE A 132 21.98 -38.91 10.23
CA PHE A 132 21.16 -40.04 9.81
C PHE A 132 21.99 -41.13 9.11
N ILE A 133 22.92 -40.73 8.23
CA ILE A 133 23.87 -41.65 7.59
C ILE A 133 24.74 -42.33 8.65
N ILE A 134 25.26 -41.60 9.63
CA ILE A 134 26.07 -42.17 10.72
C ILE A 134 25.25 -43.20 11.51
N ILE A 135 24.00 -42.90 11.85
CA ILE A 135 23.09 -43.83 12.55
C ILE A 135 22.86 -45.10 11.72
N ILE A 136 22.59 -44.99 10.42
CA ILE A 136 22.44 -46.14 9.53
C ILE A 136 23.70 -46.99 9.51
N VAL A 137 24.88 -46.37 9.37
CA VAL A 137 26.17 -47.08 9.37
C VAL A 137 26.39 -47.85 10.68
N ILE A 138 26.05 -47.24 11.83
CA ILE A 138 26.12 -47.90 13.15
C ILE A 138 25.18 -49.11 13.20
N ILE A 139 23.93 -48.98 12.73
CA ILE A 139 22.95 -50.07 12.71
C ILE A 139 23.42 -51.23 11.83
N VAL A 140 23.94 -50.94 10.62
CA VAL A 140 24.46 -51.95 9.69
C VAL A 140 25.67 -52.66 10.29
N LYS A 141 26.63 -51.92 10.88
CA LYS A 141 27.77 -52.52 11.58
C LYS A 141 27.35 -53.41 12.74
N LYS A 142 26.35 -53.00 13.53
CA LYS A 142 25.80 -53.81 14.64
C LYS A 142 25.14 -55.10 14.13
N LYS A 143 24.37 -55.02 13.04
CA LYS A 143 23.74 -56.18 12.41
C LYS A 143 24.77 -57.15 11.80
N ASN A 144 25.83 -56.63 11.17
CA ASN A 144 26.90 -57.47 10.62
C ASN A 144 27.70 -58.21 11.71
N LYS A 145 27.98 -57.54 12.85
CA LYS A 145 28.63 -58.17 14.01
C LYS A 145 27.79 -59.30 14.61
N GLN A 146 26.46 -59.16 14.65
CA GLN A 146 25.51 -60.20 15.07
C GLN A 146 25.48 -61.37 14.06
N ASN A 147 25.44 -61.09 12.76
CA ASN A 147 25.47 -62.14 11.71
C ASN A 147 26.80 -62.92 11.68
N SER A 148 27.92 -62.30 12.05
CA SER A 148 29.22 -62.99 12.16
C SER A 148 29.30 -63.94 13.37
N GLY A 149 28.39 -63.82 14.34
CA GLY A 149 28.32 -64.70 15.51
C GLY A 149 27.47 -65.97 15.33
N LEU A 150 26.63 -66.04 14.29
CA LEU A 150 25.70 -67.17 14.05
C LEU A 150 26.21 -68.19 13.02
N ASN A 151 27.29 -67.91 12.28
CA ASN A 151 27.92 -68.87 11.36
C ASN A 151 29.09 -69.61 12.04
N ARG A 152 28.82 -70.40 13.09
CA ARG A 152 29.75 -71.46 13.55
C ARG A 152 29.31 -72.79 12.93
N PRO A 153 30.15 -73.48 12.14
CA PRO A 153 29.75 -74.75 11.52
C PRO A 153 29.53 -75.83 12.58
N VAL A 154 28.40 -76.52 12.48
CA VAL A 154 28.12 -77.79 13.18
C VAL A 154 28.94 -78.88 12.47
N THR A 155 30.07 -79.28 13.05
CA THR A 155 30.74 -80.52 12.66
C THR A 155 30.47 -81.61 13.70
N LYS A 156 29.64 -82.58 13.27
CA LYS A 156 29.44 -83.90 13.88
C LYS A 156 30.73 -84.73 13.78
N GLY A 157 30.99 -85.60 14.75
CA GLY A 157 32.09 -86.58 14.67
C GLY A 157 32.22 -87.47 15.91
N LEU A 158 31.43 -88.55 15.93
CA LEU A 158 31.54 -89.78 16.74
C LEU A 158 32.83 -90.54 16.32
N THR A 159 33.69 -91.14 17.17
CA THR A 159 33.69 -92.52 17.76
C THR A 159 35.12 -92.75 18.36
N LYS A 160 35.30 -93.19 19.62
CA LYS A 160 35.34 -94.57 20.19
C LYS A 160 36.79 -95.11 20.40
N ASP A 161 37.25 -95.08 21.66
CA ASP A 161 37.75 -96.17 22.54
C ASP A 161 38.43 -97.43 21.93
N PRO A 162 39.38 -98.09 22.64
CA PRO A 162 39.32 -98.41 24.08
C PRO A 162 40.53 -98.06 24.95
#